data_AF-A0A1C3N157-F1
#
_entry.id   AF-A0A1C3N157-F1
#
_cell.length_a   1.000
_cell.length_b   1.000
_cell.length_c   1.000
_cell.angle_alpha   90.00
_cell.angle_beta   90.00
_cell.angle_gamma   90.00
#
_symmetry.space_group_name_H-M   'P 1'
#
loop_
_entity.id
_entity.type
_entity.pdbx_description
1 polymer ?
#
loop_
_entity_poly.entity_id
_entity_poly.type
_entity_poly.pdbx_seq_one_letter_code
_entity_poly.pdbx_strand_id
1 'polypeptide(L)'
;MRNRLPASDPLLRLQASITVRDDQLLGWLYDHGVLTTDQIAEALFPSLDFAQRRLRRLTLLQATDRFRPNRAYGGSYPYHYVLDQLGYHHVHAQRGLAAPRRDQARRRKQSLTSRRDLPHLLGANQVFIDLAAHARTHPHTSLDRWQPASAFHSPGVWYRVGDDPRMMSRGPTGLPRPDGAGVWTDHGRTVPFFLEYDTGAESLDVLVEKVGKYDRLYSMTTWAWPVLFHLPSARREANLHHRLAAIAPEATIATTSAELRAVLGVSPAEPVWQLGGTARRLRLVDLP
;
A
#
# COMPACT_ATOMS: atom_id res chain seq x y z
N MET A 1 27.32 45.20 15.27
CA MET A 1 27.04 44.01 14.44
C MET A 1 25.87 43.26 15.08
N ARG A 2 24.69 43.22 14.45
CA ARG A 2 23.54 42.46 14.99
C ARG A 2 23.84 40.96 14.81
N ASN A 3 24.08 40.25 15.91
CA ASN A 3 24.14 38.80 15.93
C ASN A 3 22.79 38.28 15.40
N ARG A 4 22.76 37.77 14.16
CA ARG A 4 21.62 36.99 13.69
C ARG A 4 21.59 35.76 14.60
N LEU A 5 20.52 35.63 15.40
CA LEU A 5 20.23 34.37 16.08
C LEU A 5 20.33 33.25 15.02
N PRO A 6 20.98 32.12 15.33
CA PRO A 6 21.06 31.02 14.39
C PRO A 6 19.65 30.67 13.94
N ALA A 7 19.44 30.56 12.62
CA ALA A 7 18.15 30.19 12.08
C ALA A 7 17.72 28.89 12.77
N SER A 8 16.48 28.86 13.28
CA SER A 8 15.97 27.68 13.98
C SER A 8 16.15 26.42 13.13
N ASP A 9 16.55 25.33 13.77
CA ASP A 9 16.76 24.04 13.10
C ASP A 9 15.51 23.71 12.27
N PRO A 10 15.65 23.55 10.93
CA PRO A 10 14.52 23.21 10.07
C PRO A 10 13.72 22.01 10.56
N LEU A 11 14.39 21.00 11.14
CA LEU A 11 13.74 19.80 11.65
C LEU A 11 12.86 20.11 12.87
N LEU A 12 13.39 20.89 13.83
CA LEU A 12 12.60 21.33 14.99
C LEU A 12 11.41 22.19 14.57
N ARG A 13 11.58 23.06 13.57
CA ARG A 13 10.45 23.83 13.01
C ARG A 13 9.39 22.94 12.37
N LEU A 14 9.80 21.91 11.63
CA LEU A 14 8.88 20.95 11.05
C LEU A 14 8.10 20.25 12.16
N GLN A 15 8.81 19.65 13.12
CA GLN A 15 8.25 18.90 14.25
C GLN A 15 7.26 19.74 15.08
N ALA A 16 7.57 21.02 15.32
CA ALA A 16 6.68 21.92 16.04
C ALA A 16 5.39 22.31 15.27
N SER A 17 5.30 21.98 13.98
CA SER A 17 4.26 22.50 13.07
C SER A 17 3.39 21.42 12.39
N ILE A 18 3.85 20.17 12.42
CA ILE A 18 3.12 19.02 11.87
C ILE A 18 2.04 18.53 12.84
N THR A 19 1.00 17.94 12.28
CA THR A 19 -0.07 17.26 13.02
C THR A 19 0.16 15.76 12.96
N VAL A 20 -0.58 14.99 13.77
CA VAL A 20 -0.59 13.52 13.71
C VAL A 20 -0.88 13.01 12.29
N ARG A 21 -1.76 13.69 11.54
CA ARG A 21 -2.09 13.31 10.16
C ARG A 21 -0.94 13.54 9.18
N ASP A 22 -0.18 14.62 9.37
CA ASP A 22 1.00 14.85 8.54
C ASP A 22 2.09 13.84 8.86
N ASP A 23 2.28 13.53 10.14
CA ASP A 23 3.22 12.49 10.57
C ASP A 23 2.90 11.14 9.91
N GLN A 24 1.62 10.75 9.93
CA GLN A 24 1.12 9.57 9.22
C GLN A 24 1.39 9.64 7.70
N LEU A 25 1.12 10.78 7.06
CA LEU A 25 1.42 10.98 5.63
C LEU A 25 2.92 10.81 5.33
N LEU A 26 3.80 11.41 6.14
CA LEU A 26 5.25 11.31 5.94
C LEU A 26 5.72 9.87 6.10
N GLY A 27 5.18 9.13 7.07
CA GLY A 27 5.40 7.69 7.22
C GLY A 27 4.94 6.90 5.99
N TRP A 28 3.74 7.16 5.47
CA TRP A 28 3.23 6.48 4.27
C TRP A 28 4.06 6.78 3.02
N LEU A 29 4.50 8.03 2.82
CA LEU A 29 5.37 8.37 1.69
C LEU A 29 6.75 7.72 1.82
N TYR A 30 7.25 7.56 3.04
CA TYR A 30 8.48 6.82 3.30
C TYR A 30 8.34 5.33 2.91
N ASP A 31 7.29 4.66 3.38
CA ASP A 31 7.09 3.22 3.20
C ASP A 31 6.60 2.86 1.78
N HIS A 32 5.62 3.61 1.26
CA HIS A 32 4.89 3.28 0.02
C HIS A 32 5.33 4.13 -1.18
N GLY A 33 6.24 5.09 -0.95
CA GLY A 33 6.97 5.84 -1.97
C GLY A 33 6.23 7.04 -2.55
N VAL A 34 5.02 6.85 -3.10
CA VAL A 34 4.28 7.92 -3.80
C VAL A 34 2.78 7.73 -3.65
N LEU A 35 2.08 8.85 -3.47
CA LEU A 35 0.61 8.93 -3.45
C LEU A 35 0.15 10.14 -4.25
N THR A 36 -1.03 10.05 -4.86
CA THR A 36 -1.64 11.20 -5.55
C THR A 36 -2.27 12.19 -4.58
N THR A 37 -2.55 13.40 -5.06
CA THR A 37 -3.31 14.39 -4.28
C THR A 37 -4.66 13.84 -3.83
N ASP A 38 -5.35 13.11 -4.72
CA ASP A 38 -6.68 12.57 -4.47
C ASP A 38 -6.62 11.44 -3.43
N GLN A 39 -5.65 10.53 -3.54
CA GLN A 39 -5.40 9.48 -2.55
C GLN A 39 -5.16 10.06 -1.15
N ILE A 40 -4.31 11.08 -1.07
CA ILE A 40 -3.99 11.71 0.21
C ILE A 40 -5.22 12.43 0.78
N ALA A 41 -5.98 13.13 -0.05
CA ALA A 41 -7.18 13.82 0.38
C ALA A 41 -8.22 12.83 0.94
N GLU A 42 -8.48 11.77 0.18
CA GLU A 42 -9.43 10.70 0.51
C GLU A 42 -9.07 10.00 1.83
N ALA A 43 -7.81 9.62 2.02
CA ALA A 43 -7.42 8.87 3.22
C ALA A 43 -7.19 9.72 4.46
N LEU A 44 -6.80 11.01 4.35
CA LEU A 44 -6.34 11.78 5.52
C LEU A 44 -7.07 13.10 5.78
N PHE A 45 -7.76 13.68 4.80
CA PHE A 45 -8.29 15.04 4.93
C PHE A 45 -9.81 15.12 4.73
N PRO A 46 -10.50 16.08 5.39
CA PRO A 46 -11.95 16.24 5.27
C PRO A 46 -12.40 16.74 3.89
N SER A 47 -11.51 17.37 3.12
CA SER A 47 -11.77 17.84 1.76
C SER A 47 -10.49 17.95 0.94
N LEU A 48 -10.64 17.95 -0.38
CA LEU A 48 -9.54 18.14 -1.33
C LEU A 48 -8.83 19.49 -1.14
N ASP A 49 -9.59 20.57 -0.96
CA ASP A 49 -9.01 21.92 -0.75
C ASP A 49 -8.16 21.99 0.52
N PHE A 50 -8.63 21.37 1.60
CA PHE A 50 -7.87 21.30 2.84
C PHE A 50 -6.57 20.51 2.64
N ALA A 51 -6.66 19.36 1.96
CA ALA A 51 -5.50 18.53 1.62
C ALA A 51 -4.48 19.32 0.79
N GLN A 52 -4.91 19.99 -0.28
CA GLN A 52 -4.04 20.78 -1.15
C GLN A 52 -3.34 21.92 -0.40
N ARG A 53 -4.05 22.64 0.47
CA ARG A 53 -3.45 23.67 1.33
C ARG A 53 -2.40 23.07 2.27
N ARG A 54 -2.70 21.93 2.88
CA ARG A 54 -1.76 21.24 3.80
C ARG A 54 -0.52 20.76 3.05
N LEU A 55 -0.71 20.08 1.92
CA LEU A 55 0.36 19.59 1.05
C LEU A 55 1.26 20.72 0.53
N ARG A 56 0.68 21.87 0.13
CA ARG A 56 1.47 23.05 -0.24
C ARG A 56 2.37 23.51 0.91
N ARG A 57 1.86 23.52 2.15
CA ARG A 57 2.65 23.89 3.33
C ARG A 57 3.79 22.90 3.58
N LEU A 58 3.52 21.59 3.52
CA LEU A 58 4.55 20.55 3.70
C LEU A 58 5.64 20.63 2.61
N THR A 59 5.28 20.97 1.37
CA THR A 59 6.25 21.23 0.31
C THR A 59 7.09 22.49 0.54
N LEU A 60 6.50 23.58 1.02
CA LEU A 60 7.27 24.78 1.38
C LEU A 60 8.25 24.52 2.54
N LEU A 61 7.92 23.57 3.42
CA LEU A 61 8.80 23.12 4.50
C LEU A 61 9.82 22.06 4.07
N GLN A 62 9.84 21.65 2.79
CA GLN A 62 10.72 20.58 2.28
C GLN A 62 10.52 19.22 2.98
N ALA A 63 9.33 18.99 3.54
CA ALA A 63 8.92 17.71 4.08
C ALA A 63 8.43 16.76 2.98
N THR A 64 7.77 17.30 1.97
CA THR A 64 7.25 16.57 0.80
C THR A 64 7.61 17.28 -0.50
N ASP A 65 8.04 16.54 -1.51
CA ASP A 65 8.20 17.06 -2.86
C ASP A 65 7.08 16.49 -3.74
N ARG A 66 6.95 16.99 -4.96
CA ARG A 66 5.95 16.53 -5.91
C ARG A 66 6.45 16.54 -7.34
N PHE A 67 5.82 15.72 -8.16
CA PHE A 67 5.98 15.73 -9.61
C PHE A 67 4.64 15.51 -10.29
N ARG A 68 4.60 15.71 -11.61
CA ARG A 68 3.47 15.32 -12.46
C ARG A 68 4.03 14.47 -13.60
N PRO A 69 3.52 13.24 -13.79
CA PRO A 69 3.81 12.49 -15.01
C PRO A 69 3.37 13.30 -16.24
N ASN A 70 4.11 13.17 -17.35
CA ASN A 70 3.75 13.86 -18.58
C ASN A 70 2.51 13.21 -19.22
N ARG A 71 1.57 14.01 -19.73
CA ARG A 71 0.43 13.54 -20.54
C ARG A 71 0.66 13.88 -22.01
N ALA A 72 0.87 12.86 -22.84
CA ALA A 72 1.11 13.05 -24.27
C ALA A 72 -0.05 13.76 -25.00
N TYR A 73 -1.28 13.66 -24.50
CA TYR A 73 -2.50 14.16 -25.15
C TYR A 73 -3.13 15.38 -24.45
N GLY A 74 -2.37 16.08 -23.60
CA GLY A 74 -2.85 17.27 -22.87
C GLY A 74 -3.53 16.98 -21.52
N GLY A 75 -3.83 18.05 -20.78
CA GLY A 75 -4.28 17.99 -19.39
C GLY A 75 -3.14 17.78 -18.38
N SER A 76 -3.48 17.71 -17.09
CA SER A 76 -2.52 17.44 -16.01
C SER A 76 -3.01 16.27 -15.18
N TYR A 77 -2.13 15.29 -14.91
CA TYR A 77 -2.37 14.38 -13.79
C TYR A 77 -2.38 15.15 -12.47
N PRO A 78 -3.08 14.65 -11.43
CA PRO A 78 -2.92 15.18 -10.09
C PRO A 78 -1.44 15.15 -9.68
N TYR A 79 -1.05 16.03 -8.76
CA TYR A 79 0.30 15.97 -8.22
C TYR A 79 0.53 14.62 -7.53
N HIS A 80 1.68 14.03 -7.80
CA HIS A 80 2.20 12.86 -7.13
C HIS A 80 3.18 13.33 -6.08
N TYR A 81 2.86 13.08 -4.81
CA TYR A 81 3.68 13.51 -3.67
C TYR A 81 4.63 12.40 -3.26
N VAL A 82 5.85 12.80 -2.91
CA VAL A 82 6.92 11.95 -2.41
C VAL A 82 7.56 12.62 -1.19
N LEU A 83 8.30 11.85 -0.40
CA LEU A 83 9.03 12.41 0.74
C LEU A 83 10.23 13.23 0.26
N ASP A 84 10.38 14.45 0.78
CA ASP A 84 11.55 15.30 0.54
C ASP A 84 12.58 15.14 1.68
N GLN A 85 13.75 15.76 1.55
CA GLN A 85 14.90 15.47 2.40
C GLN A 85 14.62 15.76 3.88
N LEU A 86 13.90 16.85 4.22
CA LEU A 86 13.55 17.13 5.62
C LEU A 86 12.53 16.11 6.15
N GLY A 87 11.62 15.62 5.30
CA GLY A 87 10.70 14.54 5.63
C GLY A 87 11.44 13.23 5.93
N TYR A 88 12.49 12.91 5.17
CA TYR A 88 13.36 11.78 5.47
C TYR A 88 14.05 11.95 6.82
N HIS A 89 14.60 13.12 7.13
CA HIS A 89 15.22 13.39 8.43
C HIS A 89 14.21 13.20 9.57
N HIS A 90 12.97 13.68 9.40
CA HIS A 90 11.90 13.51 10.36
C HIS A 90 11.54 12.04 10.61
N VAL A 91 11.23 11.28 9.55
CA VAL A 91 10.86 9.86 9.68
C VAL A 91 12.00 9.03 10.25
N HIS A 92 13.25 9.29 9.85
CA HIS A 92 14.41 8.59 10.41
C HIS A 92 14.59 8.89 11.91
N ALA A 93 14.49 10.15 12.32
CA ALA A 93 14.58 10.54 13.72
C ALA A 93 13.48 9.88 14.56
N GLN A 94 12.24 9.89 14.07
CA GLN A 94 11.09 9.27 14.74
C GLN A 94 11.26 7.76 14.90
N ARG A 95 11.81 7.08 13.88
CA ARG A 95 12.00 5.62 13.86
C ARG A 95 13.34 5.15 14.44
N GLY A 96 14.16 6.06 14.98
CA GLY A 96 15.49 5.73 15.51
C GLY A 96 16.47 5.20 14.45
N LEU A 97 16.26 5.55 13.18
CA LEU A 97 17.13 5.15 12.08
C LEU A 97 18.32 6.10 11.96
N ALA A 98 19.45 5.59 11.44
CA ALA A 98 20.61 6.41 11.11
C ALA A 98 20.22 7.54 10.14
N ALA A 99 20.86 8.70 10.25
CA ALA A 99 20.53 9.87 9.43
C ALA A 99 20.52 9.53 7.92
N PRO A 100 19.52 10.02 7.16
CA PRO A 100 19.41 9.73 5.73
C PRO A 100 20.59 10.35 4.97
N ARG A 101 20.93 9.76 3.83
CA ARG A 101 21.91 10.35 2.90
C ARG A 101 21.41 11.70 2.40
N ARG A 102 22.33 12.64 2.13
CA ARG A 102 22.00 14.00 1.66
C ARG A 102 21.23 14.04 0.34
N ASP A 103 21.37 13.00 -0.49
CA ASP A 103 20.70 12.88 -1.79
C ASP A 103 19.60 11.81 -1.81
N GLN A 104 19.18 11.33 -0.64
CA GLN A 104 18.19 10.26 -0.48
C GLN A 104 16.87 10.62 -1.19
N ALA A 105 16.32 11.80 -0.88
CA ALA A 105 15.06 12.26 -1.47
C ALA A 105 15.14 12.41 -3.00
N ARG A 106 16.22 13.04 -3.48
CA ARG A 106 16.45 13.25 -4.92
C ARG A 106 16.50 11.93 -5.69
N ARG A 107 17.26 10.94 -5.20
CA ARG A 107 17.37 9.62 -5.83
C ARG A 107 16.03 8.89 -5.83
N ARG A 108 15.30 8.94 -4.70
CA ARG A 108 13.98 8.31 -4.60
C ARG A 108 12.98 8.93 -5.57
N LYS A 109 12.90 10.26 -5.64
CA LYS A 109 12.05 10.98 -6.59
C LYS A 109 12.38 10.62 -8.04
N GLN A 110 13.67 10.61 -8.40
CA GLN A 110 14.11 10.25 -9.76
C GLN A 110 13.67 8.82 -10.12
N SER A 111 13.91 7.86 -9.22
CA SER A 111 13.50 6.46 -9.41
C SER A 111 11.98 6.31 -9.58
N LEU A 112 11.17 7.03 -8.79
CA LEU A 112 9.71 6.99 -8.88
C LEU A 112 9.18 7.69 -10.14
N THR A 113 9.83 8.77 -10.58
CA THR A 113 9.43 9.50 -11.80
C THR A 113 9.68 8.66 -13.06
N SER A 114 10.75 7.86 -13.08
CA SER A 114 11.09 6.97 -14.21
C SER A 114 10.47 5.57 -14.10
N ARG A 115 9.63 5.32 -13.09
CA ARG A 115 9.09 4.00 -12.77
C ARG A 115 8.03 3.58 -13.79
N ARG A 116 8.24 2.45 -14.48
CA ARG A 116 7.31 1.94 -15.52
C ARG A 116 6.02 1.38 -14.93
N ASP A 117 6.11 0.74 -13.76
CA ASP A 117 4.99 0.15 -13.01
C ASP A 117 4.35 1.14 -12.01
N LEU A 118 4.51 2.45 -12.23
CA LEU A 118 3.88 3.47 -11.37
C LEU A 118 2.35 3.33 -11.28
N PRO A 119 1.59 3.07 -12.38
CA PRO A 119 0.15 2.84 -12.30
C PRO A 119 -0.21 1.65 -11.40
N HIS A 120 0.57 0.58 -11.46
CA HIS A 120 0.40 -0.59 -10.61
C HIS A 120 0.65 -0.26 -9.14
N LEU A 121 1.75 0.44 -8.81
CA LEU A 121 2.03 0.90 -7.44
C LEU A 121 0.90 1.78 -6.89
N LEU A 122 0.42 2.75 -7.67
CA LEU A 122 -0.66 3.64 -7.25
C LEU A 122 -1.97 2.87 -7.05
N GLY A 123 -2.28 1.91 -7.93
CA GLY A 123 -3.46 1.05 -7.81
C GLY A 123 -3.40 0.15 -6.58
N ALA A 124 -2.27 -0.50 -6.32
CA ALA A 124 -2.06 -1.28 -5.10
C ALA A 124 -2.22 -0.40 -3.85
N ASN A 125 -1.63 0.80 -3.85
CA ASN A 125 -1.79 1.75 -2.75
C ASN A 125 -3.24 2.19 -2.58
N GLN A 126 -4.02 2.32 -3.67
CA GLN A 126 -5.42 2.74 -3.60
C GLN A 126 -6.26 1.80 -2.73
N VAL A 127 -6.04 0.49 -2.77
CA VAL A 127 -6.81 -0.46 -1.94
C VAL A 127 -6.67 -0.14 -0.44
N PHE A 128 -5.46 0.20 0.01
CA PHE A 128 -5.22 0.58 1.40
C PHE A 128 -5.71 1.99 1.72
N ILE A 129 -5.63 2.92 0.75
CA ILE A 129 -6.22 4.27 0.87
C ILE A 129 -7.73 4.16 1.07
N ASP A 130 -8.42 3.30 0.32
CA ASP A 130 -9.86 3.08 0.42
C ASP A 130 -10.25 2.49 1.79
N LEU A 131 -9.41 1.62 2.37
CA LEU A 131 -9.58 1.09 3.72
C LEU A 131 -9.35 2.18 4.79
N ALA A 132 -8.31 2.99 4.64
CA ALA A 132 -8.04 4.10 5.55
C ALA A 132 -9.16 5.16 5.50
N ALA A 133 -9.71 5.42 4.30
CA ALA A 133 -10.84 6.31 4.10
C ALA A 133 -12.12 5.75 4.74
N HIS A 134 -12.38 4.45 4.59
CA HIS A 134 -13.48 3.77 5.26
C HIS A 134 -13.38 3.88 6.79
N ALA A 135 -12.20 3.63 7.36
CA ALA A 135 -11.96 3.71 8.80
C ALA A 135 -12.22 5.10 9.41
N ARG A 136 -12.09 6.16 8.62
CA ARG A 136 -12.37 7.53 9.08
C ARG A 136 -13.86 7.79 9.31
N THR A 137 -14.72 7.12 8.58
CA THR A 137 -16.18 7.38 8.58
C THR A 137 -16.98 6.24 9.23
N HIS A 138 -16.33 5.10 9.51
CA HIS A 138 -16.95 3.93 10.13
C HIS A 138 -16.31 3.65 11.49
N PRO A 139 -16.96 4.05 12.60
CA PRO A 139 -16.47 3.76 13.95
C PRO A 139 -16.20 2.27 14.15
N HIS A 140 -15.26 1.94 15.02
CA HIS A 140 -14.85 0.56 15.32
C HIS A 140 -14.16 -0.19 14.17
N THR A 141 -13.79 0.51 13.10
CA THR A 141 -12.96 -0.05 12.03
C THR A 141 -11.59 0.62 11.97
N SER A 142 -10.55 -0.13 11.62
CA SER A 142 -9.19 0.40 11.52
C SER A 142 -8.31 -0.42 10.58
N LEU A 143 -7.48 0.29 9.81
CA LEU A 143 -6.32 -0.27 9.14
C LEU A 143 -5.13 -0.23 10.11
N ASP A 144 -5.00 -1.26 10.94
CA ASP A 144 -4.00 -1.31 12.01
C ASP A 144 -2.56 -1.40 11.48
N ARG A 145 -2.40 -1.94 10.27
CA ARG A 145 -1.11 -2.06 9.62
C ARG A 145 -1.24 -1.99 8.11
N TRP A 146 -0.28 -1.32 7.48
CA TRP A 146 -0.03 -1.34 6.05
C TRP A 146 1.47 -1.53 5.80
N GLN A 147 1.85 -2.64 5.17
CA GLN A 147 3.23 -2.95 4.80
C GLN A 147 3.41 -2.86 3.27
N PRO A 148 4.47 -2.22 2.77
CA PRO A 148 4.75 -2.13 1.33
C PRO A 148 5.30 -3.47 0.80
N ALA A 149 5.21 -3.69 -0.51
CA ALA A 149 5.83 -4.85 -1.19
C ALA A 149 7.31 -5.06 -0.80
N SER A 150 8.08 -3.98 -0.64
CA SER A 150 9.49 -4.05 -0.28
C SER A 150 9.77 -4.65 1.10
N ALA A 151 8.77 -4.72 1.99
CA ALA A 151 8.89 -5.39 3.27
C ALA A 151 9.18 -6.90 3.08
N PHE A 152 8.75 -7.48 1.96
CA PHE A 152 8.83 -8.92 1.68
C PHE A 152 10.03 -9.33 0.80
N HIS A 153 11.02 -8.44 0.63
CA HIS A 153 12.20 -8.70 -0.18
C HIS A 153 13.38 -9.31 0.59
N SER A 154 13.38 -9.22 1.91
CA SER A 154 14.47 -9.72 2.76
C SER A 154 14.35 -11.23 3.04
N PRO A 155 15.46 -11.99 3.04
CA PRO A 155 15.46 -13.37 3.50
C PRO A 155 14.89 -13.51 4.93
N GLY A 156 14.15 -14.58 5.18
CA GLY A 156 13.58 -14.86 6.50
C GLY A 156 12.38 -14.01 6.90
N VAL A 157 11.90 -13.07 6.06
CA VAL A 157 10.72 -12.22 6.37
C VAL A 157 9.46 -13.04 6.71
N TRP A 158 9.35 -14.23 6.14
CA TRP A 158 8.20 -15.11 6.31
C TRP A 158 8.27 -15.99 7.56
N TYR A 159 9.46 -16.16 8.15
CA TYR A 159 9.67 -17.11 9.22
C TYR A 159 9.07 -16.63 10.54
N ARG A 160 8.27 -17.48 11.18
CA ARG A 160 7.84 -17.36 12.57
C ARG A 160 8.28 -18.59 13.36
N VAL A 161 8.35 -18.45 14.68
CA VAL A 161 8.65 -19.59 15.56
C VAL A 161 7.60 -20.67 15.34
N GLY A 162 8.05 -21.87 14.95
CA GLY A 162 7.21 -23.02 14.61
C GLY A 162 7.07 -23.29 13.11
N ASP A 163 7.47 -22.37 12.25
CA ASP A 163 7.49 -22.57 10.78
C ASP A 163 8.70 -23.40 10.32
N ASP A 164 8.71 -23.83 9.06
CA ASP A 164 9.81 -24.59 8.47
C ASP A 164 11.13 -23.76 8.45
N PRO A 165 12.19 -24.18 9.15
CA PRO A 165 13.46 -23.43 9.20
C PRO A 165 14.09 -23.20 7.82
N ARG A 166 13.77 -24.01 6.81
CA ARG A 166 14.24 -23.84 5.43
C ARG A 166 13.82 -22.49 4.83
N MET A 167 12.80 -21.83 5.38
CA MET A 167 12.38 -20.47 4.97
C MET A 167 13.42 -19.40 5.27
N MET A 168 14.27 -19.61 6.28
CA MET A 168 15.32 -18.65 6.64
C MET A 168 16.44 -18.59 5.59
N SER A 169 16.70 -19.72 4.91
CA SER A 169 17.78 -19.85 3.91
C SER A 169 17.30 -19.66 2.48
N ARG A 170 15.99 -19.78 2.21
CA ARG A 170 15.44 -19.53 0.89
C ARG A 170 15.39 -18.02 0.63
N GLY A 171 16.13 -17.58 -0.38
CA GLY A 171 16.00 -16.23 -0.92
C GLY A 171 14.59 -16.00 -1.49
N PRO A 172 14.28 -14.78 -1.96
CA PRO A 172 12.96 -14.43 -2.48
C PRO A 172 12.61 -15.10 -3.82
N THR A 173 13.34 -16.15 -4.22
CA THR A 173 13.05 -17.00 -5.37
C THR A 173 12.23 -18.20 -4.91
N GLY A 174 10.94 -18.20 -5.24
CA GLY A 174 10.03 -19.31 -5.00
C GLY A 174 9.04 -19.13 -3.86
N LEU A 175 9.13 -18.05 -3.08
CA LEU A 175 8.08 -17.56 -2.18
C LEU A 175 7.40 -16.32 -2.80
N PRO A 176 6.17 -15.96 -2.36
CA PRO A 176 5.43 -14.87 -2.99
C PRO A 176 6.05 -13.51 -2.66
N ARG A 177 5.67 -12.50 -3.45
CA ARG A 177 6.02 -11.10 -3.23
C ARG A 177 4.75 -10.28 -3.39
N PRO A 178 3.96 -10.11 -2.31
CA PRO A 178 2.73 -9.34 -2.39
C PRO A 178 3.02 -7.88 -2.72
N ASP A 179 2.04 -7.22 -3.33
CA ASP A 179 2.10 -5.78 -3.62
C ASP A 179 1.91 -4.93 -2.37
N GLY A 180 1.34 -5.53 -1.33
CA GLY A 180 1.31 -5.03 0.03
C GLY A 180 0.69 -6.05 0.98
N ALA A 181 0.77 -5.77 2.27
CA ALA A 181 0.04 -6.54 3.27
C ALA A 181 -0.64 -5.59 4.25
N GLY A 182 -1.78 -6.02 4.78
CA GLY A 182 -2.55 -5.24 5.73
C GLY A 182 -3.00 -6.05 6.94
N VAL A 183 -3.38 -5.32 7.98
CA VAL A 183 -4.16 -5.86 9.10
C VAL A 183 -5.38 -4.96 9.23
N TRP A 184 -6.55 -5.52 8.99
CA TRP A 184 -7.83 -4.83 9.08
C TRP A 184 -8.60 -5.29 10.32
N THR A 185 -9.15 -4.34 11.07
CA THR A 185 -9.99 -4.62 12.23
C THR A 185 -11.37 -4.00 12.06
N ASP A 186 -12.40 -4.74 12.47
CA ASP A 186 -13.80 -4.35 12.41
C ASP A 186 -14.53 -4.94 13.62
N HIS A 187 -15.04 -4.07 14.51
CA HIS A 187 -15.75 -4.47 15.74
C HIS A 187 -14.98 -5.49 16.59
N GLY A 188 -13.65 -5.32 16.70
CA GLY A 188 -12.76 -6.15 17.51
C GLY A 188 -12.33 -7.48 16.84
N ARG A 189 -12.85 -7.81 15.65
CA ARG A 189 -12.32 -8.91 14.83
C ARG A 189 -11.24 -8.36 13.90
N THR A 190 -10.13 -9.08 13.83
CA THR A 190 -8.96 -8.68 13.03
C THR A 190 -8.63 -9.72 11.98
N VAL A 191 -8.35 -9.27 10.75
CA VAL A 191 -7.90 -10.10 9.64
C VAL A 191 -6.60 -9.55 9.06
N PRO A 192 -5.49 -10.30 9.13
CA PRO A 192 -4.31 -9.99 8.34
C PRO A 192 -4.51 -10.48 6.89
N PHE A 193 -3.96 -9.79 5.91
CA PHE A 193 -4.10 -10.17 4.50
C PHE A 193 -2.89 -9.78 3.66
N PHE A 194 -2.70 -10.49 2.55
CA PHE A 194 -1.82 -10.08 1.44
C PHE A 194 -2.65 -9.47 0.32
N LEU A 195 -2.05 -8.56 -0.45
CA LEU A 195 -2.65 -7.98 -1.65
C LEU A 195 -1.81 -8.30 -2.88
N GLU A 196 -2.48 -8.76 -3.92
CA GLU A 196 -2.02 -8.82 -5.30
C GLU A 196 -2.93 -7.90 -6.13
N TYR A 197 -2.36 -6.85 -6.71
CA TYR A 197 -3.08 -5.88 -7.52
C TYR A 197 -2.82 -6.12 -9.00
N ASP A 198 -3.85 -6.49 -9.74
CA ASP A 198 -3.71 -6.79 -11.15
C ASP A 198 -4.15 -5.60 -12.02
N THR A 199 -3.25 -5.18 -12.90
CA THR A 199 -3.53 -4.15 -13.91
C THR A 199 -4.12 -4.73 -15.20
N GLY A 200 -4.18 -6.06 -15.33
CA GLY A 200 -4.57 -6.75 -16.55
C GLY A 200 -3.44 -6.91 -17.57
N ALA A 201 -2.23 -6.40 -17.27
CA ALA A 201 -1.07 -6.51 -18.15
C ALA A 201 -0.43 -7.90 -18.17
N GLU A 202 -0.55 -8.65 -17.06
CA GLU A 202 -0.04 -10.03 -16.96
C GLU A 202 -1.06 -11.04 -17.53
N SER A 203 -0.58 -12.21 -17.97
CA SER A 203 -1.49 -13.30 -18.34
C SER A 203 -2.11 -13.93 -17.09
N LEU A 204 -3.22 -14.66 -17.25
CA LEU A 204 -3.81 -15.41 -16.14
C LEU A 204 -2.91 -16.55 -15.66
N ASP A 205 -2.02 -17.08 -16.50
CA ASP A 205 -1.04 -18.10 -16.10
C ASP A 205 -0.04 -17.54 -15.08
N VAL A 206 0.37 -16.28 -15.24
CA VAL A 206 1.22 -15.60 -14.25
C VAL A 206 0.51 -15.43 -12.92
N LEU A 207 -0.79 -15.08 -12.93
CA LEU A 207 -1.58 -15.01 -11.69
C LEU A 207 -1.72 -16.37 -11.02
N VAL A 208 -1.91 -17.44 -11.80
CA VAL A 208 -1.94 -18.82 -11.27
C VAL A 208 -0.58 -19.23 -10.70
N GLU A 209 0.54 -18.86 -11.34
CA GLU A 209 1.88 -19.08 -10.79
C GLU A 209 2.09 -18.34 -9.46
N LYS A 210 1.55 -17.12 -9.31
CA LYS A 210 1.56 -16.39 -8.04
C LYS A 210 0.81 -17.17 -6.96
N VAL A 211 -0.37 -17.72 -7.26
CA VAL A 211 -1.12 -18.57 -6.32
C VAL A 211 -0.28 -19.78 -5.88
N GLY A 212 0.40 -20.46 -6.81
CA GLY A 212 1.30 -21.57 -6.45
C GLY A 212 2.46 -21.17 -5.52
N LYS A 213 2.89 -19.90 -5.53
CA LYS A 213 3.87 -19.38 -4.55
C LYS A 213 3.24 -19.25 -3.16
N TYR A 214 1.97 -18.84 -3.06
CA TYR A 214 1.25 -18.78 -1.79
C TYR A 214 0.93 -20.18 -1.24
N ASP A 215 0.58 -21.15 -2.07
CA ASP A 215 0.44 -22.56 -1.63
C ASP A 215 1.75 -23.07 -1.02
N ARG A 216 2.88 -22.76 -1.67
CA ARG A 216 4.19 -23.07 -1.10
C ARG A 216 4.44 -22.35 0.24
N LEU A 217 4.01 -21.10 0.38
CA LEU A 217 4.10 -20.39 1.67
C LEU A 217 3.27 -21.10 2.74
N TYR A 218 2.02 -21.45 2.45
CA TYR A 218 1.11 -22.12 3.38
C TYR A 218 1.67 -23.48 3.83
N SER A 219 2.16 -24.31 2.90
CA SER A 219 2.77 -25.61 3.24
C SER A 219 4.04 -25.52 4.10
N MET A 220 4.65 -24.34 4.22
CA MET A 220 5.86 -24.10 5.03
C MET A 220 5.58 -23.34 6.32
N THR A 221 4.35 -22.86 6.53
CA THR A 221 4.00 -21.98 7.65
C THR A 221 2.86 -22.56 8.48
N THR A 222 2.80 -22.14 9.74
CA THR A 222 1.75 -22.49 10.70
C THR A 222 0.57 -21.52 10.68
N TRP A 223 0.60 -20.55 9.76
CA TRP A 223 -0.35 -19.46 9.65
C TRP A 223 -0.77 -19.27 8.19
N ALA A 224 -2.01 -18.87 7.97
CA ALA A 224 -2.61 -18.78 6.65
C ALA A 224 -3.34 -17.44 6.50
N TRP A 225 -2.69 -16.44 5.93
CA TRP A 225 -3.33 -15.15 5.68
C TRP A 225 -4.02 -15.16 4.32
N PRO A 226 -5.29 -14.74 4.21
CA PRO A 226 -5.97 -14.65 2.92
C PRO A 226 -5.20 -13.75 1.95
N VAL A 227 -5.19 -14.16 0.69
CA VAL A 227 -4.57 -13.45 -0.41
C VAL A 227 -5.66 -12.78 -1.23
N LEU A 228 -5.67 -11.46 -1.21
CA LEU A 228 -6.61 -10.63 -1.92
C LEU A 228 -6.10 -10.38 -3.34
N PHE A 229 -6.85 -10.77 -4.36
CA PHE A 229 -6.61 -10.38 -5.74
C PHE A 229 -7.59 -9.29 -6.16
N HIS A 230 -7.08 -8.09 -6.41
CA HIS A 230 -7.87 -6.99 -6.95
C HIS A 230 -7.67 -6.90 -8.46
N LEU A 231 -8.69 -7.30 -9.22
CA LEU A 231 -8.63 -7.47 -10.67
C LEU A 231 -9.24 -6.27 -11.41
N PRO A 232 -8.95 -6.04 -12.70
CA PRO A 232 -9.47 -4.88 -13.41
C PRO A 232 -10.94 -5.02 -13.85
N SER A 233 -11.47 -6.24 -14.01
CA SER A 233 -12.83 -6.48 -14.54
C SER A 233 -13.45 -7.77 -14.03
N ALA A 234 -14.79 -7.82 -14.03
CA ALA A 234 -15.54 -9.01 -13.64
C ALA A 234 -15.27 -10.22 -14.56
N ARG A 235 -15.06 -9.97 -15.87
CA ARG A 235 -14.69 -11.02 -16.82
C ARG A 235 -13.36 -11.68 -16.47
N ARG A 236 -12.38 -10.86 -16.05
CA ARG A 236 -11.06 -11.38 -15.66
C ARG A 236 -11.11 -12.13 -14.33
N GLU A 237 -11.92 -11.67 -13.39
CA GLU A 237 -12.27 -12.36 -12.15
C GLU A 237 -12.89 -13.74 -12.41
N ALA A 238 -13.91 -13.83 -13.26
CA ALA A 238 -14.53 -15.10 -13.63
C ALA A 238 -13.53 -16.08 -14.29
N ASN A 239 -12.69 -15.60 -15.19
CA ASN A 239 -11.68 -16.42 -15.85
C ASN A 239 -10.59 -16.91 -14.87
N LEU A 240 -10.20 -16.09 -13.88
CA LEU A 240 -9.30 -16.53 -12.82
C LEU A 240 -9.96 -17.62 -11.99
N HIS A 241 -11.20 -17.43 -11.53
CA HIS A 241 -11.93 -18.46 -10.78
C HIS A 241 -12.05 -19.78 -11.55
N HIS A 242 -12.30 -19.75 -12.86
CA HIS A 242 -12.34 -20.96 -13.68
C HIS A 242 -11.00 -21.73 -13.64
N ARG A 243 -9.86 -21.03 -13.68
CA ARG A 243 -8.53 -21.66 -13.58
C ARG A 243 -8.24 -22.16 -12.16
N LEU A 244 -8.61 -21.39 -11.14
CA LEU A 244 -8.43 -21.78 -9.74
C LEU A 244 -9.26 -23.03 -9.40
N ALA A 245 -10.45 -23.18 -9.97
CA ALA A 245 -11.27 -24.38 -9.78
C ALA A 245 -10.59 -25.66 -10.31
N ALA A 246 -9.72 -25.55 -11.31
CA ALA A 246 -9.00 -26.70 -11.87
C ALA A 246 -7.81 -27.15 -11.02
N ILE A 247 -7.23 -26.26 -10.20
CA ILE A 247 -6.05 -26.55 -9.38
C ILE A 247 -6.35 -26.66 -7.89
N ALA A 248 -7.52 -26.17 -7.44
CA ALA A 248 -7.98 -26.20 -6.05
C ALA A 248 -6.90 -25.74 -5.04
N PRO A 249 -6.53 -24.45 -5.05
CA PRO A 249 -5.41 -23.95 -4.25
C PRO A 249 -5.64 -24.16 -2.75
N GLU A 250 -4.55 -24.45 -2.02
CA GLU A 250 -4.57 -24.53 -0.55
C GLU A 250 -4.65 -23.12 0.07
N ALA A 251 -4.03 -22.14 -0.59
CA ALA A 251 -4.09 -20.75 -0.19
C ALA A 251 -5.53 -20.22 -0.25
N THR A 252 -5.94 -19.48 0.78
CA THR A 252 -7.24 -18.79 0.76
C THR A 252 -7.16 -17.62 -0.21
N ILE A 253 -7.71 -17.79 -1.41
CA ILE A 253 -7.76 -16.74 -2.44
C ILE A 253 -9.13 -16.06 -2.41
N ALA A 254 -9.12 -14.75 -2.17
CA ALA A 254 -10.31 -13.90 -2.24
C ALA A 254 -10.12 -12.86 -3.35
N THR A 255 -11.10 -12.71 -4.23
CA THR A 255 -11.01 -11.83 -5.39
C THR A 255 -12.03 -10.71 -5.32
N THR A 256 -11.71 -9.59 -5.96
CA THR A 256 -12.67 -8.53 -6.28
C THR A 256 -12.26 -7.90 -7.60
N SER A 257 -13.09 -7.00 -8.14
CA SER A 257 -12.76 -6.26 -9.35
C SER A 257 -13.03 -4.76 -9.24
N ALA A 258 -12.18 -3.97 -9.90
CA ALA A 258 -12.32 -2.51 -10.00
C ALA A 258 -13.69 -2.11 -10.57
N GLU A 259 -14.15 -2.83 -11.59
CA GLU A 259 -15.46 -2.64 -12.22
C GLU A 259 -16.61 -2.81 -11.22
N LEU A 260 -16.63 -3.90 -10.46
CA LEU A 260 -17.65 -4.15 -9.43
C LEU A 260 -17.65 -3.03 -8.38
N ARG A 261 -16.47 -2.68 -7.87
CA ARG A 261 -16.33 -1.65 -6.84
C ARG A 261 -16.79 -0.28 -7.33
N ALA A 262 -16.50 0.06 -8.59
CA ALA A 262 -16.95 1.30 -9.20
C ALA A 262 -18.48 1.35 -9.37
N VAL A 263 -19.11 0.24 -9.78
CA VAL A 263 -20.57 0.15 -9.93
C VAL A 263 -21.28 0.27 -8.58
N LEU A 264 -20.76 -0.40 -7.55
CA LEU A 264 -21.39 -0.43 -6.23
C LEU A 264 -21.03 0.79 -5.36
N GLY A 265 -19.93 1.49 -5.65
CA GLY A 265 -19.45 2.61 -4.84
C GLY A 265 -19.00 2.20 -3.44
N VAL A 266 -18.48 0.98 -3.28
CA VAL A 266 -18.15 0.39 -1.98
C VAL A 266 -16.65 0.24 -1.74
N SER A 267 -16.26 0.35 -0.46
CA SER A 267 -14.90 0.15 0.04
C SER A 267 -14.48 -1.33 -0.03
N PRO A 268 -13.17 -1.64 -0.08
CA PRO A 268 -12.67 -3.00 0.12
C PRO A 268 -13.01 -3.59 1.49
N ALA A 269 -13.46 -2.81 2.48
CA ALA A 269 -13.92 -3.35 3.76
C ALA A 269 -15.27 -4.09 3.65
N GLU A 270 -16.06 -3.75 2.64
CA GLU A 270 -17.45 -4.19 2.44
C GLU A 270 -17.56 -5.59 1.78
N PRO A 271 -18.76 -6.16 1.61
CA PRO A 271 -19.00 -7.46 0.96
C PRO A 271 -18.63 -7.53 -0.52
N VAL A 272 -17.35 -7.35 -0.86
CA VAL A 272 -16.82 -7.35 -2.23
C VAL A 272 -15.93 -8.53 -2.55
N TRP A 273 -15.57 -9.35 -1.54
CA TRP A 273 -14.56 -10.40 -1.71
C TRP A 273 -15.19 -11.75 -1.98
N GLN A 274 -14.93 -12.31 -3.16
CA GLN A 274 -15.40 -13.63 -3.55
C GLN A 274 -14.30 -14.68 -3.31
N LEU A 275 -14.57 -15.68 -2.48
CA LEU A 275 -13.65 -16.82 -2.33
C LEU A 275 -13.78 -17.80 -3.50
N GLY A 276 -12.71 -18.54 -3.77
CA GLY A 276 -12.75 -19.68 -4.70
C GLY A 276 -13.87 -20.67 -4.34
N GLY A 277 -14.61 -21.14 -5.34
CA GLY A 277 -15.66 -22.15 -5.16
C GLY A 277 -16.99 -21.65 -4.57
N THR A 278 -17.12 -20.36 -4.25
CA THR A 278 -18.38 -19.76 -3.76
C THR A 278 -18.81 -18.58 -4.62
N ALA A 279 -20.13 -18.37 -4.71
CA ALA A 279 -20.72 -17.18 -5.33
C ALA A 279 -20.97 -16.05 -4.32
N ARG A 280 -20.88 -16.33 -3.01
CA ARG A 280 -21.12 -15.33 -1.96
C ARG A 280 -19.89 -14.44 -1.81
N ARG A 281 -20.13 -13.13 -1.78
CA ARG A 281 -19.12 -12.13 -1.40
C ARG A 281 -19.13 -11.88 0.10
N LEU A 282 -17.96 -11.72 0.67
CA LEU A 282 -17.70 -11.53 2.10
C LEU A 282 -17.10 -10.15 2.34
N ARG A 283 -17.34 -9.61 3.55
CA ARG A 283 -16.60 -8.45 4.05
C ARG A 283 -15.14 -8.85 4.23
N LEU A 284 -14.24 -7.88 4.20
CA LEU A 284 -12.82 -8.15 4.43
C LEU A 284 -12.61 -8.86 5.77
N VAL A 285 -13.23 -8.36 6.83
CA VAL A 285 -13.12 -8.95 8.19
C VAL A 285 -13.69 -10.37 8.29
N ASP A 286 -14.60 -10.75 7.38
CA ASP A 286 -15.26 -12.06 7.41
C ASP A 286 -14.46 -13.15 6.70
N LEU A 287 -13.35 -12.81 6.05
CA LEU A 287 -12.43 -13.80 5.48
C LEU A 287 -11.82 -14.69 6.58
N PRO A 288 -11.54 -15.97 6.25
CA PRO A 288 -10.99 -16.92 7.20
C PRO A 288 -9.53 -16.64 7.54
#